data_AF-A0A4R1QB56-F1
#
_entry.id   AF-A0A4R1QB56-F1
#
_cell.length_a   1.000
_cell.length_b   1.000
_cell.length_c   1.000
_cell.angle_alpha   90.00
_cell.angle_beta   90.00
_cell.angle_gamma   90.00
#
_symmetry.space_group_name_H-M   'P 1'
#
loop_
_entity.id
_entity.type
_entity.pdbx_description
1 polymer ?
#
loop_
_entity_poly.entity_id
_entity_poly.type
_entity_poly.pdbx_seq_one_letter_code
_entity_poly.pdbx_strand_id
1 'polypeptide(L)'
;MGIHNGKREKPIIAYASNLPQGMIKEIECCYDNGWYLAVTYEDSREAKAYQPGRSVGVDLGEIHTMGAFCENGQALLITGRKVRSLHRLRNKKLAEIQRCPSKCQKGSRQWKKYERAKRYVLSKSERQLWDALHKTTKQFVDWCLAQSGSDVYIGKVEGVQRNTRKKKRANRKQAQKISNWSFGKVKQYLAYKLAQHGIA
;
A
#
# COMPACT_ATOMS: atom_id res chain seq x y z
N MET A 1 -20.42 -3.29 -29.10
CA MET A 1 -19.30 -3.47 -30.04
C MET A 1 -18.45 -2.22 -30.01
N GLY A 2 -17.13 -2.35 -29.79
CA GLY A 2 -16.22 -1.21 -29.84
C GLY A 2 -15.86 -0.86 -31.28
N ILE A 3 -15.65 0.42 -31.55
CA ILE A 3 -15.05 0.88 -32.82
C ILE A 3 -13.58 1.13 -32.52
N HIS A 4 -12.69 0.36 -33.14
CA HIS A 4 -11.25 0.59 -33.11
C HIS A 4 -10.79 0.94 -34.53
N ASN A 5 -10.18 2.11 -34.71
CA ASN A 5 -9.76 2.62 -36.03
C ASN A 5 -10.86 2.54 -37.12
N GLY A 6 -12.10 2.86 -36.76
CA GLY A 6 -13.25 2.85 -37.69
C GLY A 6 -13.76 1.46 -38.08
N LYS A 7 -13.17 0.38 -37.54
CA LYS A 7 -13.62 -1.00 -37.79
C LYS A 7 -14.36 -1.56 -36.59
N ARG A 8 -15.43 -2.31 -36.85
CA ARG A 8 -16.11 -3.13 -35.83
C ARG A 8 -15.20 -4.31 -35.51
N GLU A 9 -14.64 -4.32 -34.32
CA GLU A 9 -13.92 -5.48 -33.81
C GLU A 9 -14.84 -6.40 -33.01
N LYS A 10 -14.57 -7.71 -33.08
CA LYS A 10 -15.27 -8.69 -32.25
C LYS A 10 -14.96 -8.39 -30.78
N PRO A 11 -15.95 -8.45 -29.88
CA PRO A 11 -15.71 -8.24 -28.46
C PRO A 11 -14.74 -9.30 -27.93
N ILE A 12 -13.81 -8.88 -27.07
CA ILE A 12 -13.01 -9.80 -26.27
C ILE A 12 -13.92 -10.34 -25.16
N ILE A 13 -14.17 -11.64 -25.15
CA ILE A 13 -14.96 -12.30 -24.12
C ILE A 13 -13.98 -12.88 -23.09
N ALA A 14 -14.11 -12.43 -21.84
CA ALA A 14 -13.34 -12.95 -20.72
C ALA A 14 -14.27 -13.71 -19.77
N TYR A 15 -13.90 -14.94 -19.45
CA TYR A 15 -14.60 -15.76 -18.46
C TYR A 15 -13.86 -15.64 -17.13
N ALA A 16 -14.60 -15.36 -16.06
CA ALA A 16 -14.06 -15.24 -14.71
C ALA A 16 -14.84 -16.17 -13.77
N SER A 17 -14.10 -17.04 -13.07
CA SER A 17 -14.62 -17.82 -11.94
C SER A 17 -14.31 -17.09 -10.63
N ASN A 18 -15.06 -17.38 -9.56
CA ASN A 18 -14.83 -16.85 -8.21
C ASN A 18 -15.05 -15.34 -8.08
N LEU A 19 -16.04 -14.78 -8.77
CA LEU A 19 -16.48 -13.41 -8.50
C LEU A 19 -17.02 -13.31 -7.06
N PRO A 20 -16.80 -12.16 -6.38
CA PRO A 20 -17.26 -11.96 -5.01
C PRO A 20 -18.78 -12.08 -4.92
N GLN A 21 -19.25 -12.62 -3.80
CA GLN A 21 -20.68 -12.67 -3.49
C GLN A 21 -21.13 -11.28 -3.01
N GLY A 22 -22.03 -10.66 -3.78
CA GLY A 22 -22.50 -9.30 -3.52
C GLY A 22 -22.95 -8.62 -4.82
N MET A 23 -23.52 -7.42 -4.70
CA MET A 23 -23.88 -6.63 -5.88
C MET A 23 -22.60 -6.05 -6.50
N ILE A 24 -22.24 -6.53 -7.69
CA ILE A 24 -21.11 -5.98 -8.44
C ILE A 24 -21.51 -4.61 -9.01
N LYS A 25 -20.73 -3.58 -8.66
CA LYS A 25 -20.91 -2.20 -9.15
C LYS A 25 -20.08 -1.92 -10.39
N GLU A 26 -18.86 -2.42 -10.42
CA GLU A 26 -17.90 -2.12 -11.48
C GLU A 26 -16.91 -3.26 -11.67
N ILE A 27 -16.53 -3.53 -12.92
CA ILE A 27 -15.46 -4.44 -13.29
C ILE A 27 -14.54 -3.72 -14.26
N GLU A 28 -13.28 -3.54 -13.88
CA GLU A 28 -12.23 -3.01 -14.75
C GLU A 28 -11.28 -4.12 -15.20
N CYS A 29 -10.94 -4.16 -16.49
CA CYS A 29 -9.89 -5.03 -17.01
C CYS A 29 -8.55 -4.31 -16.98
N CYS A 30 -7.66 -4.75 -16.11
CA CYS A 30 -6.37 -4.11 -15.85
C CYS A 30 -5.20 -4.98 -16.31
N TYR A 31 -4.05 -4.36 -16.56
CA TYR A 31 -2.81 -5.05 -16.90
C TYR A 31 -1.65 -4.60 -16.00
N ASP A 32 -1.08 -5.54 -15.23
CA ASP A 32 0.16 -5.34 -14.49
C ASP A 32 1.04 -6.60 -14.50
N ASN A 33 1.83 -6.74 -15.57
CA ASN A 33 2.63 -7.95 -15.86
C ASN A 33 1.79 -9.24 -15.92
N GLY A 34 0.52 -9.06 -16.29
CA GLY A 34 -0.54 -10.06 -16.34
C GLY A 34 -1.88 -9.33 -16.36
N TRP A 35 -2.87 -9.89 -17.04
CA TRP A 35 -4.23 -9.36 -17.00
C TRP A 35 -4.90 -9.74 -15.67
N TYR A 36 -5.65 -8.82 -15.09
CA TYR A 36 -6.49 -9.07 -13.91
C TYR A 36 -7.76 -8.23 -13.97
N LEU A 37 -8.80 -8.68 -13.27
CA LEU A 37 -10.04 -7.93 -13.11
C LEU A 37 -10.00 -7.24 -11.74
N ALA A 38 -10.21 -5.92 -11.71
CA ALA A 38 -10.53 -5.19 -10.50
C ALA A 38 -12.05 -5.13 -10.37
N VAL A 39 -12.59 -5.71 -9.30
CA VAL A 39 -14.04 -5.83 -9.09
C VAL A 39 -14.44 -5.03 -7.87
N THR A 40 -15.28 -4.02 -8.06
CA THR A 40 -15.91 -3.24 -7.00
C THR A 40 -17.30 -3.81 -6.74
N TYR A 41 -17.58 -4.16 -5.49
CA TYR A 41 -18.84 -4.79 -5.09
C TYR A 41 -19.28 -4.28 -3.72
N GLU A 42 -20.58 -4.37 -3.46
CA GLU A 42 -21.13 -4.19 -2.11
C GLU A 42 -20.95 -5.47 -1.30
N ASP A 43 -20.11 -5.39 -0.27
CA ASP A 43 -20.07 -6.37 0.80
C ASP A 43 -21.18 -5.96 1.79
N SER A 44 -22.14 -6.83 2.07
CA SER A 44 -23.33 -6.56 2.91
C SER A 44 -22.99 -6.40 4.40
N ARG A 45 -21.77 -5.93 4.71
CA ARG A 45 -21.25 -5.74 6.06
C ARG A 45 -21.47 -4.31 6.49
N GLU A 46 -22.26 -4.16 7.54
CA GLU A 46 -22.40 -2.88 8.21
C GLU A 46 -21.24 -2.66 9.20
N ALA A 47 -20.82 -1.40 9.33
CA ALA A 47 -19.86 -1.01 10.36
C ALA A 47 -20.48 -1.24 11.74
N LYS A 48 -19.70 -1.75 12.69
CA LYS A 48 -20.17 -1.87 14.07
C LYS A 48 -20.44 -0.47 14.65
N ALA A 49 -21.47 -0.35 15.46
CA ALA A 49 -21.74 0.88 16.20
C ALA A 49 -20.58 1.19 17.16
N TYR A 50 -20.27 2.48 17.31
CA TYR A 50 -19.32 2.94 18.32
C TYR A 50 -19.79 2.53 19.72
N GLN A 51 -18.84 2.08 20.53
CA GLN A 51 -19.05 1.76 21.94
C GLN A 51 -17.93 2.42 22.75
N PRO A 52 -18.25 3.18 23.80
CA PRO A 52 -17.24 3.76 24.68
C PRO A 52 -16.33 2.68 25.26
N GLY A 53 -15.04 2.94 25.28
CA GLY A 53 -14.01 1.99 25.71
C GLY A 53 -12.73 2.74 26.09
N ARG A 54 -11.60 2.13 25.76
CA ARG A 54 -10.28 2.69 26.12
C ARG A 54 -9.67 3.48 24.97
N SER A 55 -8.90 4.49 25.32
CA SER A 55 -8.06 5.20 24.35
C SER A 55 -6.79 4.40 24.02
N VAL A 56 -6.36 4.51 22.77
CA VAL A 56 -5.10 3.96 22.26
C VAL A 56 -4.30 5.06 21.58
N GLY A 57 -3.11 5.37 22.10
CA GLY A 57 -2.15 6.26 21.44
C GLY A 57 -1.23 5.47 20.51
N VAL A 58 -0.97 5.99 19.31
CA VAL A 58 -0.12 5.35 18.29
C VAL A 58 0.89 6.33 17.72
N ASP A 59 2.17 5.94 17.78
CA ASP A 59 3.24 6.57 17.03
C ASP A 59 3.62 5.73 15.80
N LEU A 60 3.72 6.41 14.64
CA LEU A 60 4.12 5.78 13.40
C LEU A 60 5.62 6.01 13.17
N GLY A 61 6.35 4.97 12.80
CA GLY A 61 7.79 5.05 12.56
C GLY A 61 8.27 4.31 11.31
N GLU A 62 9.56 4.51 10.98
CA GLU A 62 10.23 3.82 9.87
C GLU A 62 10.73 2.41 10.25
N ILE A 63 11.26 2.27 11.46
CA ILE A 63 11.81 0.99 11.96
C ILE A 63 10.72 0.17 12.65
N HIS A 64 9.96 0.83 13.52
CA HIS A 64 8.74 0.32 14.13
C HIS A 64 7.58 0.98 13.38
N THR A 65 6.83 0.21 12.60
CA THR A 65 5.75 0.78 11.79
C THR A 65 4.68 1.40 12.68
N MET A 66 4.42 0.79 13.84
CA MET A 66 3.49 1.27 14.84
C MET A 66 4.02 0.94 16.24
N GLY A 67 4.15 1.94 17.09
CA GLY A 67 4.24 1.77 18.54
C GLY A 67 2.94 2.25 19.14
N ALA A 68 2.23 1.38 19.84
CA ALA A 68 0.91 1.67 20.41
C ALA A 68 0.90 1.44 21.91
N PHE A 69 0.12 2.26 22.62
CA PHE A 69 -0.10 2.18 24.06
C PHE A 69 -1.58 2.38 24.36
N CYS A 70 -2.15 1.53 25.19
CA CYS A 70 -3.53 1.60 25.65
C CYS A 70 -3.57 2.06 27.11
N GLU A 71 -4.65 2.74 27.51
CA GLU A 71 -4.85 3.23 28.88
C GLU A 71 -4.76 2.14 29.97
N ASN A 72 -5.01 0.88 29.61
CA ASN A 72 -4.86 -0.26 30.52
C ASN A 72 -3.39 -0.69 30.76
N GLY A 73 -2.41 0.07 30.27
CA GLY A 73 -0.99 -0.21 30.42
C GLY A 73 -0.42 -1.21 29.40
N GLN A 74 -1.25 -1.75 28.50
CA GLN A 74 -0.78 -2.65 27.44
C GLN A 74 -0.13 -1.87 26.30
N ALA A 75 0.95 -2.42 25.76
CA ALA A 75 1.67 -1.84 24.63
C ALA A 75 1.85 -2.85 23.50
N LEU A 76 1.90 -2.34 22.27
CA LEU A 76 2.16 -3.12 21.07
C LEU A 76 3.24 -2.44 20.23
N LEU A 77 4.24 -3.22 19.83
CA LEU A 77 5.28 -2.76 18.92
C LEU A 77 5.29 -3.60 17.65
N ILE A 78 4.82 -3.04 16.53
CA ILE A 78 4.84 -3.72 15.24
C ILE A 78 6.10 -3.33 14.47
N THR A 79 6.92 -4.32 14.14
CA THR A 79 8.17 -4.11 13.41
C THR A 79 7.95 -3.84 11.91
N GLY A 80 8.59 -2.79 11.39
CA GLY A 80 8.60 -2.44 9.96
C GLY A 80 9.75 -3.05 9.17
N ARG A 81 10.54 -3.96 9.76
CA ARG A 81 11.76 -4.51 9.14
C ARG A 81 11.48 -5.18 7.79
N LYS A 82 10.34 -5.86 7.64
CA LYS A 82 9.94 -6.48 6.36
C LYS A 82 9.71 -5.42 5.28
N VAL A 83 8.90 -4.40 5.57
CA VAL A 83 8.62 -3.27 4.67
C VAL A 83 9.92 -2.57 4.27
N ARG A 84 10.80 -2.31 5.24
CA ARG A 84 12.13 -1.74 4.99
C ARG A 84 13.00 -2.62 4.09
N SER A 85 12.99 -3.94 4.30
CA SER A 85 13.73 -4.89 3.45
C SER A 85 13.22 -4.90 2.02
N LEU A 86 11.90 -4.81 1.81
CA LEU A 86 11.26 -4.71 0.50
C LEU A 86 11.67 -3.42 -0.22
N HIS A 87 11.59 -2.26 0.45
CA HIS A 87 12.08 -1.00 -0.10
C HIS A 87 13.57 -1.06 -0.46
N ARG A 88 14.40 -1.69 0.38
CA ARG A 88 15.83 -1.86 0.13
C ARG A 88 16.07 -2.70 -1.13
N LEU A 89 15.36 -3.82 -1.28
CA LEU A 89 15.47 -4.70 -2.45
C LEU A 89 15.03 -3.96 -3.72
N ARG A 90 13.87 -3.29 -3.68
CA ARG A 90 13.35 -2.45 -4.78
C ARG A 90 14.39 -1.41 -5.21
N ASN A 91 14.91 -0.63 -4.27
CA ASN A 91 15.88 0.42 -4.56
C ASN A 91 17.17 -0.13 -5.19
N LYS A 92 17.70 -1.25 -4.66
CA LYS A 92 18.89 -1.91 -5.21
C LYS A 92 18.65 -2.37 -6.65
N LYS A 93 17.55 -3.06 -6.90
CA LYS A 93 17.20 -3.59 -8.22
C LYS A 93 16.90 -2.49 -9.24
N LEU A 94 16.23 -1.41 -8.82
CA LEU A 94 16.03 -0.25 -9.69
C LEU A 94 17.35 0.44 -10.06
N ALA A 95 18.27 0.60 -9.11
CA ALA A 95 19.57 1.19 -9.38
C ALA A 95 20.42 0.35 -10.35
N GLU A 96 20.35 -0.98 -10.24
CA GLU A 96 20.97 -1.92 -11.16
C GLU A 96 20.40 -1.78 -12.57
N ILE A 97 19.06 -1.85 -12.71
CA ILE A 97 18.38 -1.81 -14.01
C ILE A 97 18.51 -0.45 -14.67
N GLN A 98 18.41 0.66 -13.94
CA GLN A 98 18.37 2.00 -14.50
C GLN A 98 19.65 2.39 -15.28
N ARG A 99 20.78 1.74 -14.99
CA ARG A 99 22.05 1.97 -15.71
C ARG A 99 22.12 1.31 -17.08
N CYS A 100 21.28 0.31 -17.34
CA CYS A 100 21.35 -0.45 -18.59
C CYS A 100 20.67 0.27 -19.78
N PRO A 101 19.45 0.84 -19.66
CA PRO A 101 18.80 1.58 -20.72
C PRO A 101 19.60 2.76 -21.26
N SER A 102 20.43 3.41 -20.44
CA SER A 102 21.24 4.57 -20.86
C SER A 102 22.33 4.21 -21.88
N LYS A 103 22.66 2.91 -22.00
CA LYS A 103 23.61 2.39 -23.00
C LYS A 103 22.92 1.85 -24.25
N CYS A 104 21.60 1.99 -24.36
CA CYS A 104 20.81 1.45 -25.46
C CYS A 104 20.08 2.57 -26.21
N GLN A 105 19.89 2.38 -27.52
CA GLN A 105 19.00 3.24 -28.29
C GLN A 105 17.55 3.08 -27.78
N LYS A 106 16.90 4.22 -27.50
CA LYS A 106 15.49 4.25 -27.07
C LYS A 106 14.62 3.52 -28.09
N GLY A 107 13.73 2.64 -27.62
CA GLY A 107 12.84 1.86 -28.49
C GLY A 107 13.43 0.58 -29.07
N SER A 108 14.75 0.36 -28.98
CA SER A 108 15.38 -0.90 -29.38
C SER A 108 14.84 -2.10 -28.59
N ARG A 109 15.03 -3.33 -29.11
CA ARG A 109 14.61 -4.57 -28.43
C ARG A 109 15.23 -4.68 -27.03
N GLN A 110 16.51 -4.35 -26.91
CA GLN A 110 17.25 -4.38 -25.64
C GLN A 110 16.74 -3.31 -24.66
N TRP A 111 16.48 -2.09 -25.14
CA TRP A 111 15.88 -1.03 -24.30
C TRP A 111 14.51 -1.45 -23.76
N LYS A 112 13.65 -2.02 -24.62
CA LYS A 112 12.32 -2.54 -24.23
C LYS A 112 12.43 -3.68 -23.21
N LYS A 113 13.45 -4.55 -23.31
CA LYS A 113 13.72 -5.62 -22.33
C LYS A 113 13.99 -5.05 -20.93
N TYR A 114 14.82 -4.02 -20.83
CA TYR A 114 15.10 -3.37 -19.54
C TYR A 114 13.90 -2.62 -18.97
N GLU A 115 13.11 -1.94 -19.80
CA GLU A 115 11.89 -1.28 -19.32
C GLU A 115 10.87 -2.29 -18.78
N ARG A 116 10.72 -3.45 -19.43
CA ARG A 116 9.91 -4.56 -18.89
C ARG A 116 10.44 -5.05 -17.54
N ALA A 117 11.76 -5.23 -17.40
CA ALA A 117 12.37 -5.65 -16.15
C ALA A 117 12.14 -4.63 -15.02
N LYS A 118 12.28 -3.33 -15.32
CA LYS A 118 11.99 -2.24 -14.39
C LYS A 118 10.52 -2.25 -13.95
N ARG A 119 9.58 -2.37 -14.90
CA ARG A 119 8.14 -2.47 -14.61
C ARG A 119 7.84 -3.67 -13.71
N TYR A 120 8.44 -4.82 -13.99
CA TYR A 120 8.28 -6.02 -13.17
C TYR A 120 8.75 -5.81 -11.72
N VAL A 121 9.93 -5.21 -11.52
CA VAL A 121 10.46 -4.91 -10.18
C VAL A 121 9.54 -3.95 -9.41
N LEU A 122 9.05 -2.90 -10.06
CA LEU A 122 8.12 -1.93 -9.46
C LEU A 122 6.82 -2.62 -9.03
N SER A 123 6.17 -3.28 -9.98
CA SER A 123 4.93 -4.03 -9.80
C SER A 123 5.00 -5.06 -8.67
N LYS A 124 6.03 -5.92 -8.70
CA LYS A 124 6.24 -6.95 -7.67
C LYS A 124 6.46 -6.32 -6.30
N SER A 125 7.26 -5.27 -6.22
CA SER A 125 7.55 -4.59 -4.96
C SER A 125 6.31 -3.90 -4.38
N GLU A 126 5.51 -3.24 -5.22
CA GLU A 126 4.26 -2.61 -4.77
C GLU A 126 3.26 -3.63 -4.23
N ARG A 127 3.07 -4.79 -4.88
CA ARG A 127 2.22 -5.86 -4.34
C ARG A 127 2.71 -6.39 -3.00
N GLN A 128 4.03 -6.60 -2.85
CA GLN A 128 4.62 -7.07 -1.59
C GLN A 128 4.49 -6.03 -0.47
N LEU A 129 4.64 -4.75 -0.79
CA LEU A 129 4.46 -3.66 0.16
C LEU A 129 2.99 -3.54 0.56
N TRP A 130 2.07 -3.63 -0.40
CA TRP A 130 0.63 -3.61 -0.17
C TRP A 130 0.19 -4.72 0.80
N ASP A 131 0.57 -5.98 0.52
CA ASP A 131 0.29 -7.12 1.40
C ASP A 131 0.87 -6.92 2.81
N ALA A 132 2.13 -6.50 2.91
CA ALA A 132 2.77 -6.26 4.21
C ALA A 132 2.05 -5.16 5.02
N LEU A 133 1.67 -4.05 4.38
CA LEU A 133 0.95 -2.96 5.04
C LEU A 133 -0.45 -3.36 5.47
N HIS A 134 -1.18 -4.15 4.67
CA HIS A 134 -2.49 -4.67 5.07
C HIS A 134 -2.39 -5.64 6.25
N LYS A 135 -1.38 -6.52 6.29
CA LYS A 135 -1.13 -7.41 7.41
C LYS A 135 -0.79 -6.65 8.70
N THR A 136 0.12 -5.67 8.61
CA THR A 136 0.49 -4.83 9.75
C THR A 136 -0.70 -4.06 10.33
N THR A 137 -1.50 -3.42 9.46
CA THR A 137 -2.67 -2.66 9.92
C THR A 137 -3.79 -3.56 10.44
N LYS A 138 -3.95 -4.77 9.89
CA LYS A 138 -4.90 -5.75 10.43
C LYS A 138 -4.48 -6.23 11.82
N GLN A 139 -3.20 -6.58 12.00
CA GLN A 139 -2.65 -6.97 13.29
C GLN A 139 -2.87 -5.89 14.37
N PHE A 140 -2.71 -4.61 14.02
CA PHE A 140 -2.98 -3.51 14.94
C PHE A 140 -4.46 -3.43 15.33
N VAL A 141 -5.36 -3.49 14.34
CA VAL A 141 -6.81 -3.44 14.57
C VAL A 141 -7.28 -4.61 15.44
N ASP A 142 -6.76 -5.82 15.19
CA ASP A 142 -7.05 -7.00 16.00
C ASP A 142 -6.56 -6.83 17.44
N TRP A 143 -5.42 -6.19 17.64
CA TRP A 143 -4.93 -5.85 18.97
C TRP A 143 -5.81 -4.79 19.66
N CYS A 144 -6.25 -3.74 18.97
CA CYS A 144 -7.19 -2.75 19.52
C CYS A 144 -8.49 -3.40 20.00
N LEU A 145 -9.04 -4.33 19.21
CA LEU A 145 -10.21 -5.10 19.59
C LEU A 145 -9.96 -5.93 20.87
N ALA A 146 -8.80 -6.58 20.98
CA ALA A 146 -8.43 -7.36 22.15
C ALA A 146 -8.26 -6.50 23.43
N GLN A 147 -7.95 -5.20 23.29
CA GLN A 147 -7.82 -4.28 24.41
C GLN A 147 -9.11 -3.52 24.75
N SER A 148 -10.20 -3.76 24.03
CA SER A 148 -11.43 -2.94 24.08
C SER A 148 -11.15 -1.45 23.80
N GLY A 149 -10.28 -1.18 22.83
CA GLY A 149 -9.98 0.17 22.38
C GLY A 149 -11.12 0.75 21.56
N SER A 150 -11.64 1.91 21.97
CA SER A 150 -12.72 2.64 21.28
C SER A 150 -12.21 3.80 20.43
N ASP A 151 -11.10 4.42 20.84
CA ASP A 151 -10.58 5.64 20.25
C ASP A 151 -9.08 5.49 19.96
N VAL A 152 -8.66 5.73 18.72
CA VAL A 152 -7.26 5.60 18.28
C VAL A 152 -6.67 6.96 17.90
N TYR A 153 -5.76 7.44 18.73
CA TYR A 153 -5.04 8.69 18.51
C TYR A 153 -3.73 8.43 17.76
N ILE A 154 -3.65 8.90 16.52
CA ILE A 154 -2.44 8.76 15.69
C ILE A 154 -1.61 10.04 15.73
N GLY A 155 -0.33 9.93 16.06
CA GLY A 155 0.63 11.03 16.05
C GLY A 155 0.69 11.77 14.70
N LYS A 156 0.75 13.11 14.74
CA LYS A 156 0.81 13.95 13.53
C LYS A 156 2.22 13.94 12.93
N VAL A 157 2.43 13.07 11.95
CA VAL A 157 3.71 12.95 11.20
C VAL A 157 3.77 13.78 9.92
N GLU A 158 2.72 14.56 9.64
CA GLU A 158 2.67 15.39 8.43
C GLU A 158 3.74 16.50 8.47
N GLY A 159 4.50 16.63 7.39
CA GLY A 159 5.56 17.65 7.27
C GLY A 159 6.98 17.11 7.45
N VAL A 160 7.16 15.91 8.02
CA VAL A 160 8.49 15.28 8.19
C VAL A 160 9.21 15.08 6.85
N GLN A 161 8.45 14.88 5.77
CA GLN A 161 8.97 14.69 4.41
C GLN A 161 9.20 16.02 3.64
N ARG A 162 8.71 17.17 4.14
CA ARG A 162 8.75 18.43 3.37
C ARG A 162 10.13 19.09 3.45
N ASN A 163 10.62 19.54 2.29
CA ASN A 163 11.84 20.34 2.16
C ASN A 163 13.13 19.76 2.77
N THR A 164 13.15 18.45 3.08
CA THR A 164 14.28 17.82 3.78
C THR A 164 15.59 17.93 2.97
N ARG A 165 15.51 17.85 1.64
CA ARG A 165 16.65 18.02 0.73
C ARG A 165 16.98 19.50 0.45
N LYS A 166 15.98 20.36 0.28
CA LYS A 166 16.17 21.81 0.02
C LYS A 166 16.87 22.51 1.18
N LYS A 167 16.60 22.09 2.41
CA LYS A 167 17.19 22.68 3.63
C LYS A 167 18.48 21.97 4.11
N LYS A 168 19.08 21.08 3.32
CA LYS A 168 20.21 20.20 3.71
C LYS A 168 20.01 19.46 5.05
N ARG A 169 18.76 19.25 5.49
CA ARG A 169 18.41 18.65 6.79
C ARG A 169 18.60 17.14 6.84
N ALA A 170 18.79 16.49 5.69
CA ALA A 170 19.02 15.05 5.60
C ALA A 170 19.95 14.73 4.42
N ASN A 171 20.81 13.73 4.61
CA ASN A 171 21.62 13.19 3.52
C ASN A 171 20.76 12.37 2.54
N ARG A 172 21.33 12.00 1.37
CA ARG A 172 20.62 11.25 0.32
C ARG A 172 19.98 9.95 0.82
N LYS A 173 20.65 9.23 1.74
CA LYS A 173 20.17 7.97 2.30
C LYS A 173 18.97 8.19 3.23
N GLN A 174 19.04 9.20 4.10
CA GLN A 174 17.96 9.58 5.00
C GLN A 174 16.74 10.08 4.21
N ALA A 175 16.94 10.95 3.22
CA ALA A 175 15.87 11.42 2.36
C ALA A 175 15.16 10.28 1.61
N GLN A 176 15.91 9.27 1.16
CA GLN A 176 15.32 8.08 0.53
C GLN A 176 14.49 7.24 1.51
N LYS A 177 14.93 7.09 2.77
CA LYS A 177 14.12 6.41 3.80
C LYS A 177 12.82 7.15 4.08
N ILE A 178 12.92 8.47 4.28
CA ILE A 178 11.79 9.36 4.55
C ILE A 178 10.79 9.33 3.38
N SER A 179 11.27 9.36 2.14
CA SER A 179 10.44 9.25 0.94
C SER A 179 9.78 7.89 0.76
N ASN A 180 10.42 6.82 1.20
CA ASN A 180 9.87 5.46 1.14
C ASN A 180 8.87 5.19 2.28
N TRP A 181 8.84 6.05 3.30
CA TRP A 181 7.98 5.87 4.45
C TRP A 181 6.50 6.05 4.07
N SER A 182 5.76 4.95 4.12
CA SER A 182 4.38 4.85 3.63
C SER A 182 3.32 5.19 4.70
N PHE A 183 3.60 6.16 5.58
CA PHE A 183 2.69 6.50 6.69
C PHE A 183 1.29 6.93 6.21
N GLY A 184 1.20 7.61 5.06
CA GLY A 184 -0.09 8.03 4.50
C GLY A 184 -0.97 6.84 4.14
N LYS A 185 -0.39 5.79 3.52
CA LYS A 185 -1.10 4.54 3.22
C LYS A 185 -1.52 3.82 4.50
N VAL A 186 -0.64 3.77 5.51
CA VAL A 186 -0.96 3.17 6.82
C VAL A 186 -2.16 3.89 7.46
N LYS A 187 -2.17 5.22 7.49
CA LYS A 187 -3.28 6.02 8.01
C LYS A 187 -4.59 5.72 7.27
N GLN A 188 -4.57 5.69 5.94
CA GLN A 188 -5.74 5.35 5.13
C GLN A 188 -6.27 3.95 5.44
N TYR A 189 -5.38 2.97 5.56
CA TYR A 189 -5.77 1.58 5.86
C TYR A 189 -6.31 1.41 7.27
N LEU A 190 -5.75 2.13 8.25
CA LEU A 190 -6.27 2.14 9.61
C LEU A 190 -7.66 2.77 9.66
N ALA A 191 -7.87 3.91 8.99
CA ALA A 191 -9.14 4.62 9.02
C ALA A 191 -10.32 3.73 8.64
N TYR A 192 -10.27 3.05 7.48
CA TYR A 192 -11.40 2.21 7.07
C TYR A 192 -11.54 0.93 7.92
N LYS A 193 -10.44 0.33 8.38
CA LYS A 193 -10.49 -0.90 9.17
C LYS A 193 -10.98 -0.67 10.60
N LEU A 194 -10.59 0.44 11.21
CA LEU A 194 -11.07 0.85 12.53
C LEU A 194 -12.54 1.23 12.46
N ALA A 195 -12.94 2.01 11.45
CA ALA A 195 -14.33 2.38 11.22
C ALA A 195 -15.24 1.15 11.04
N GLN A 196 -14.80 0.11 10.32
CA GLN A 196 -15.54 -1.16 10.20
C GLN A 196 -15.86 -1.81 11.56
N HIS A 197 -15.03 -1.56 12.57
CA HIS A 197 -15.17 -2.11 13.91
C HIS A 197 -15.78 -1.14 14.92
N GLY A 198 -16.25 0.04 14.48
CA GLY A 198 -16.82 1.05 15.38
C GLY A 198 -15.76 1.75 16.25
N ILE A 199 -14.49 1.68 15.85
CA ILE A 199 -13.37 2.35 16.53
C ILE A 199 -13.13 3.69 15.84
N ALA A 200 -13.09 4.76 16.64
CA ALA A 200 -12.91 6.14 16.19
C ALA A 200 -11.44 6.49 15.91
#